data_AF-A0A382HQV9-F1
#
_entry.id   AF-A0A382HQV9-F1
#
_cell.length_a   1.000
_cell.length_b   1.000
_cell.length_c   1.000
_cell.angle_alpha   90.00
_cell.angle_beta   90.00
_cell.angle_gamma   90.00
#
_symmetry.space_group_name_H-M   'P 1'
#
loop_
_entity.id
_entity.type
_entity.pdbx_description
1 polymer ?
#
loop_
_entity_poly.entity_id
_entity_poly.type
_entity_poly.pdbx_seq_one_letter_code
_entity_poly.pdbx_strand_id
1 'polypeptide(L)'
;MQADLKLNLTEEELLAICSGEKKLDEVDPISSVYAGHQFGYFVPQLGDGRSCLIGELNGYELSLKGAGTTPFSRGADGRAVLRSSIREYLCSIAMEGLNIPTTKCLAIVASDTDVYREHIESGSIVTRVSESHIRFGHFEYFASKGQNENVKKLADFVINHYYPKLKGKNCYLDLFKTVVQTTAVMIARWQAQGFSHGVMNTDNMSILGLTIDYGPFSFMETYNPGFICNHSDSQGRYSFERQPSVALWNLERLADAMRSLVGEDYLKDALAVYQSSLVKEYSLLMRQKFGLLK
;
A
#
# COMPACT_ATOMS: atom_id res chain seq x y z
N MET A 1 6.40 -14.31 -10.05
CA MET A 1 6.95 -14.02 -8.71
C MET A 1 8.20 -14.83 -8.36
N GLN A 2 8.16 -16.15 -8.18
CA GLN A 2 9.37 -16.92 -7.83
C GLN A 2 10.53 -16.69 -8.83
N ALA A 3 10.23 -16.66 -10.13
CA ALA A 3 11.20 -16.34 -11.17
C ALA A 3 11.76 -14.92 -11.06
N ASP A 4 10.93 -13.93 -10.70
CA ASP A 4 11.31 -12.52 -10.55
C ASP A 4 12.25 -12.32 -9.35
N LEU A 5 12.04 -13.11 -8.30
CA LEU A 5 12.89 -13.11 -7.09
C LEU A 5 14.17 -13.91 -7.25
N LYS A 6 14.30 -14.71 -8.33
CA LYS A 6 15.42 -15.63 -8.56
C LYS A 6 15.70 -16.52 -7.34
N LEU A 7 14.64 -17.02 -6.71
CA LEU A 7 14.74 -17.85 -5.50
C LEU A 7 15.39 -19.20 -5.85
N ASN A 8 16.53 -19.48 -5.19
CA ASN A 8 17.21 -20.78 -5.23
C ASN A 8 17.01 -21.48 -3.88
N LEU A 9 15.77 -21.78 -3.53
CA LEU A 9 15.39 -22.46 -2.29
C LEU A 9 14.60 -23.73 -2.61
N THR A 10 14.76 -24.75 -1.78
CA THR A 10 13.86 -25.91 -1.80
C THR A 10 12.47 -25.53 -1.29
N GLU A 11 11.45 -26.33 -1.60
CA GLU A 11 10.09 -26.10 -1.08
C GLU A 11 10.04 -26.11 0.45
N GLU A 12 10.83 -26.98 1.09
CA GLU A 12 10.94 -27.07 2.55
C GLU A 12 11.56 -25.81 3.16
N GLU A 13 12.63 -25.29 2.55
CA GLU A 13 13.23 -24.02 3.00
C GLU A 13 12.31 -22.83 2.77
N LEU A 14 11.62 -22.79 1.63
CA LEU A 14 10.65 -21.73 1.34
C LEU A 14 9.50 -21.77 2.35
N LEU A 15 8.98 -22.95 2.66
CA LEU A 15 7.95 -23.12 3.69
C LEU A 15 8.43 -22.62 5.04
N ALA A 16 9.62 -23.04 5.49
CA ALA A 16 10.18 -22.64 6.79
C ALA A 16 10.40 -21.11 6.89
N ILE A 17 10.80 -20.46 5.78
CA ILE A 17 10.95 -19.00 5.73
C ILE A 17 9.58 -18.31 5.74
N CYS A 18 8.65 -18.78 4.90
CA CYS A 18 7.31 -18.19 4.77
C CYS A 18 6.41 -18.45 5.98
N SER A 19 6.70 -19.48 6.79
CA SER A 19 6.05 -19.76 8.08
C SER A 19 6.66 -18.95 9.23
N GLY A 20 7.83 -18.33 9.03
CA GLY A 20 8.58 -17.62 10.06
C GLY A 20 9.40 -18.51 10.99
N GLU A 21 9.57 -19.80 10.67
CA GLU A 21 10.40 -20.75 11.43
C GLU A 21 11.89 -20.61 11.14
N LYS A 22 12.25 -20.15 9.94
CA LYS A 22 13.63 -19.89 9.50
C LYS A 22 13.77 -18.45 9.01
N LYS A 23 14.91 -17.82 9.27
CA LYS A 23 15.23 -16.50 8.72
C LYS A 23 15.53 -16.59 7.23
N LEU A 24 15.20 -15.51 6.51
CA LEU A 24 15.70 -15.30 5.15
C LEU A 24 17.11 -14.70 5.28
N ASP A 25 18.13 -15.49 4.94
CA ASP A 25 19.54 -15.18 5.20
C ASP A 25 19.78 -14.81 6.68
N GLU A 26 20.75 -13.93 6.95
CA GLU A 26 21.11 -13.46 8.30
C GLU A 26 20.36 -12.16 8.69
N VAL A 27 19.23 -11.87 8.03
CA VAL A 27 18.45 -10.64 8.27
C VAL A 27 17.55 -10.82 9.49
N ASP A 28 17.69 -9.94 10.47
CA ASP A 28 16.73 -9.84 11.56
C ASP A 28 15.41 -9.22 11.07
N PRO A 29 14.25 -9.83 11.33
CA PRO A 29 12.97 -9.26 10.91
C PRO A 29 12.72 -7.87 11.54
N ILE A 30 12.28 -6.93 10.72
CA ILE A 30 12.02 -5.53 11.11
C ILE A 30 10.54 -5.24 11.02
N SER A 31 10.00 -4.54 12.03
CA SER A 31 8.68 -3.92 11.97
C SER A 31 8.86 -2.41 11.86
N SER A 32 8.25 -1.80 10.85
CA SER A 32 8.35 -0.35 10.63
C SER A 32 7.36 0.41 11.50
N VAL A 33 7.72 1.64 11.85
CA VAL A 33 6.82 2.61 12.49
C VAL A 33 6.35 3.63 11.46
N TYR A 34 5.06 3.97 11.52
CA TYR A 34 4.45 5.03 10.73
C TYR A 34 3.26 5.62 11.50
N ALA A 35 2.73 6.75 11.05
CA ALA A 35 1.50 7.37 11.52
C ALA A 35 0.44 7.24 10.40
N GLY A 36 -0.72 7.87 10.57
CA GLY A 36 -1.66 8.01 9.46
C GLY A 36 -2.97 8.64 9.86
N HIS A 37 -3.70 9.17 8.90
CA HIS A 37 -5.06 9.62 9.07
C HIS A 37 -6.04 8.46 8.84
N GLN A 38 -6.59 7.92 9.92
CA GLN A 38 -7.60 6.88 9.87
C GLN A 38 -8.99 7.51 9.83
N PHE A 39 -9.73 7.24 8.75
CA PHE A 39 -11.04 7.87 8.47
C PHE A 39 -11.03 9.40 8.56
N GLY A 40 -9.89 10.03 8.27
CA GLY A 40 -9.70 11.49 8.32
C GLY A 40 -9.16 12.02 9.66
N TYR A 41 -9.05 11.19 10.69
CA TYR A 41 -8.50 11.57 11.99
C TYR A 41 -7.04 11.14 12.10
N PHE A 42 -6.16 12.06 12.52
CA PHE A 42 -4.75 11.75 12.67
C PHE A 42 -4.49 10.80 13.85
N VAL A 43 -3.81 9.69 13.58
CA VAL A 43 -3.31 8.73 14.57
C VAL A 43 -1.79 8.86 14.62
N PRO A 44 -1.22 9.38 15.72
CA PRO A 44 0.20 9.78 15.77
C PRO A 44 1.18 8.59 15.76
N GLN A 45 0.70 7.38 16.04
CA GLN A 45 1.51 6.17 15.97
C GLN A 45 0.67 4.96 15.59
N LEU A 46 1.05 4.38 14.46
CA LEU A 46 0.68 3.08 13.94
C LEU A 46 1.98 2.26 13.83
N GLY A 47 2.19 1.59 12.71
CA GLY A 47 3.31 0.70 12.46
C GLY A 47 2.84 -0.68 12.05
N ASP A 48 3.79 -1.54 11.70
CA ASP A 48 3.53 -2.91 11.29
C ASP A 48 3.05 -3.76 12.48
N GLY A 49 1.78 -3.66 12.83
CA GLY A 49 1.22 -4.33 14.03
C GLY A 49 0.98 -5.82 13.89
N ARG A 50 1.10 -6.37 12.69
CA ARG A 50 0.98 -7.81 12.38
C ARG A 50 1.79 -8.20 11.14
N SER A 51 2.82 -7.42 10.84
CA SER A 51 3.67 -7.59 9.66
C SER A 51 5.12 -7.43 10.07
N CYS A 52 6.04 -8.11 9.39
CA CYS A 52 7.45 -7.85 9.53
C CYS A 52 8.14 -8.00 8.17
N LEU A 53 9.03 -7.06 7.84
CA LEU A 53 9.99 -7.19 6.75
C LEU A 53 11.01 -8.26 7.15
N ILE A 54 11.18 -9.29 6.33
CA ILE A 54 12.10 -10.41 6.61
C ILE A 54 13.36 -10.35 5.74
N GLY A 55 13.40 -9.49 4.73
CA GLY A 55 14.56 -9.29 3.88
C GLY A 55 14.20 -8.64 2.55
N GLU A 56 15.22 -8.50 1.71
CA GLU A 56 15.09 -7.97 0.36
C GLU A 56 15.79 -8.91 -0.62
N LEU A 57 15.13 -9.25 -1.73
CA LEU A 57 15.69 -10.10 -2.78
C LEU A 57 15.45 -9.46 -4.15
N ASN A 58 16.53 -9.31 -4.92
CA ASN A 58 16.49 -8.79 -6.29
C ASN A 58 15.71 -7.46 -6.43
N GLY A 59 15.85 -6.55 -5.44
CA GLY A 59 15.16 -5.26 -5.40
C GLY A 59 13.71 -5.29 -4.91
N TYR A 60 13.27 -6.42 -4.34
CA TYR A 60 11.95 -6.56 -3.74
C TYR A 60 12.05 -6.83 -2.24
N GLU A 61 11.31 -6.07 -1.46
CA GLU A 61 11.06 -6.29 -0.04
C GLU A 61 10.10 -7.46 0.17
N LEU A 62 10.46 -8.42 1.03
CA LEU A 62 9.62 -9.53 1.45
C LEU A 62 9.11 -9.27 2.87
N SER A 63 7.78 -9.32 3.06
CA SER A 63 7.19 -9.19 4.40
C SER A 63 6.22 -10.32 4.73
N LEU A 64 6.24 -10.77 5.98
CA LEU A 64 5.29 -11.77 6.50
C LEU A 64 4.17 -11.04 7.23
N LYS A 65 2.93 -11.17 6.74
CA LYS A 65 1.73 -10.68 7.45
C LYS A 65 1.05 -11.83 8.17
N GLY A 66 0.87 -11.70 9.48
CA GLY A 66 0.29 -12.72 10.37
C GLY A 66 1.32 -13.52 11.19
N ALA A 67 2.61 -13.21 11.05
CA ALA A 67 3.70 -13.97 11.69
C ALA A 67 3.73 -13.83 13.22
N GLY A 68 3.07 -12.83 13.81
CA GLY A 68 3.01 -12.65 15.25
C GLY A 68 2.94 -11.18 15.66
N THR A 69 3.06 -10.96 16.96
CA THR A 69 3.03 -9.62 17.54
C THR A 69 4.34 -8.86 17.30
N THR A 70 4.22 -7.55 17.30
CA THR A 70 5.32 -6.58 17.16
C THR A 70 5.13 -5.48 18.21
N PRO A 71 6.11 -4.58 18.40
CA PRO A 71 5.92 -3.39 19.25
C PRO A 71 4.74 -2.51 18.83
N PHE A 72 4.20 -2.69 17.61
CA PHE A 72 3.12 -1.90 17.03
C PHE A 72 1.76 -2.61 17.02
N SER A 73 1.64 -3.81 17.63
CA SER A 73 0.39 -4.59 17.65
C SER A 73 -0.73 -3.94 18.47
N ARG A 74 -0.42 -2.98 19.37
CA ARG A 74 -1.41 -2.23 20.16
C ARG A 74 -2.43 -3.12 20.90
N GLY A 75 -1.95 -4.25 21.44
CA GLY A 75 -2.77 -5.24 22.17
C GLY A 75 -3.51 -6.25 21.29
N ALA A 76 -3.40 -6.16 19.97
CA ALA A 76 -3.90 -7.19 19.06
C ALA A 76 -2.96 -8.42 19.02
N ASP A 77 -3.48 -9.53 18.51
CA ASP A 77 -2.78 -10.84 18.47
C ASP A 77 -1.64 -10.94 17.44
N GLY A 78 -1.51 -9.98 16.53
CA GLY A 78 -0.51 -10.01 15.47
C GLY A 78 -0.76 -11.08 14.38
N ARG A 79 -1.94 -11.71 14.36
CA ARG A 79 -2.26 -12.83 13.45
C ARG A 79 -3.13 -12.41 12.27
N ALA A 80 -3.03 -13.17 11.19
CA ALA A 80 -3.94 -13.14 10.06
C ALA A 80 -4.74 -14.45 10.00
N VAL A 81 -5.98 -14.38 9.53
CA VAL A 81 -6.86 -15.55 9.34
C VAL A 81 -6.81 -16.00 7.89
N LEU A 82 -7.00 -17.31 7.65
CA LEU A 82 -6.83 -17.91 6.32
C LEU A 82 -7.70 -17.24 5.24
N ARG A 83 -8.95 -16.88 5.55
CA ARG A 83 -9.82 -16.14 4.61
C ARG A 83 -9.20 -14.82 4.15
N SER A 84 -8.52 -14.09 5.05
CA SER A 84 -7.93 -12.79 4.74
C SER A 84 -6.71 -12.98 3.84
N SER A 85 -5.88 -13.98 4.15
CA SER A 85 -4.67 -14.27 3.38
C SER A 85 -5.00 -14.73 1.96
N ILE A 86 -6.02 -15.59 1.80
CA ILE A 86 -6.50 -16.03 0.48
C ILE A 86 -7.03 -14.85 -0.32
N ARG A 87 -7.88 -14.01 0.27
CA ARG A 87 -8.44 -12.83 -0.42
C ARG A 87 -7.36 -11.87 -0.88
N GLU A 88 -6.38 -11.60 -0.04
CA GLU A 88 -5.24 -10.75 -0.35
C GLU A 88 -4.39 -11.32 -1.49
N TYR A 89 -4.02 -12.60 -1.40
CA TYR A 89 -3.24 -13.29 -2.43
C TYR A 89 -3.94 -13.24 -3.79
N LEU A 90 -5.21 -13.66 -3.86
CA LEU A 90 -5.99 -13.67 -5.09
C LEU A 90 -6.17 -12.27 -5.69
N CYS A 91 -6.43 -11.27 -4.83
CA CYS A 91 -6.61 -9.90 -5.32
C CYS A 91 -5.32 -9.31 -5.86
N SER A 92 -4.17 -9.60 -5.24
CA SER A 92 -2.87 -9.15 -5.77
C SER A 92 -2.60 -9.67 -7.19
N ILE A 93 -2.93 -10.93 -7.46
CA ILE A 93 -2.82 -11.53 -8.80
C ILE A 93 -3.85 -10.92 -9.76
N ALA A 94 -5.09 -10.73 -9.31
CA ALA A 94 -6.13 -10.12 -10.12
C ALA A 94 -5.75 -8.68 -10.54
N MET A 95 -5.22 -7.89 -9.61
CA MET A 95 -4.75 -6.53 -9.91
C MET A 95 -3.63 -6.53 -10.94
N GLU A 96 -2.65 -7.43 -10.82
CA GLU A 96 -1.60 -7.59 -11.83
C GLU A 96 -2.19 -7.93 -13.20
N GLY A 97 -3.09 -8.91 -13.28
CA GLY A 97 -3.77 -9.30 -14.53
C GLY A 97 -4.65 -8.19 -15.13
N LEU A 98 -5.15 -7.28 -14.30
CA LEU A 98 -5.91 -6.09 -14.71
C LEU A 98 -5.01 -4.89 -15.04
N ASN A 99 -3.68 -5.06 -15.01
CA ASN A 99 -2.69 -4.00 -15.15
C ASN A 99 -2.88 -2.87 -14.12
N ILE A 100 -3.29 -3.18 -12.90
CA ILE A 100 -3.38 -2.23 -11.79
C ILE A 100 -2.09 -2.36 -10.96
N PRO A 101 -1.31 -1.27 -10.75
CA PRO A 101 -0.11 -1.32 -9.92
C PRO A 101 -0.45 -1.82 -8.51
N THR A 102 0.31 -2.80 -8.00
CA THR A 102 0.00 -3.45 -6.73
C THR A 102 1.21 -4.13 -6.08
N THR A 103 1.17 -4.29 -4.75
CA THR A 103 1.95 -5.32 -4.04
C THR A 103 1.55 -6.72 -4.52
N LYS A 104 2.50 -7.64 -4.54
CA LYS A 104 2.29 -9.03 -4.93
C LYS A 104 2.36 -9.95 -3.71
N CYS A 105 1.97 -11.21 -3.90
CA CYS A 105 2.11 -12.24 -2.88
C CYS A 105 2.94 -13.42 -3.42
N LEU A 106 3.80 -13.98 -2.58
CA LEU A 106 4.64 -15.14 -2.89
C LEU A 106 3.97 -16.44 -2.43
N ALA A 107 3.53 -16.49 -1.18
CA ALA A 107 3.03 -17.70 -0.54
C ALA A 107 1.93 -17.42 0.48
N ILE A 108 1.11 -18.43 0.74
CA ILE A 108 0.22 -18.52 1.90
C ILE A 108 0.61 -19.77 2.67
N VAL A 109 0.84 -19.63 3.97
CA VAL A 109 1.04 -20.75 4.89
C VAL A 109 -0.16 -20.82 5.82
N ALA A 110 -0.90 -21.92 5.77
CA ALA A 110 -2.01 -22.19 6.68
C ALA A 110 -1.50 -22.81 7.98
N SER A 111 -2.22 -22.61 9.08
CA SER A 111 -1.93 -23.20 10.39
C SER A 111 -3.22 -23.60 11.09
N ASP A 112 -3.14 -24.65 11.91
CA ASP A 112 -4.21 -25.07 12.82
C ASP A 112 -4.29 -24.18 14.09
N THR A 113 -3.51 -23.09 14.15
CA THR A 113 -3.59 -22.12 15.26
C THR A 113 -4.93 -21.40 15.24
N ASP A 114 -5.69 -21.50 16.34
CA ASP A 114 -6.95 -20.77 16.51
C ASP A 114 -6.70 -19.26 16.60
N VAL A 115 -7.43 -18.49 15.78
CA VAL A 115 -7.45 -17.03 15.78
C VAL A 115 -8.88 -16.55 16.00
N TYR A 116 -9.08 -15.75 17.04
CA TYR A 116 -10.40 -15.30 17.47
C TYR A 116 -10.80 -14.01 16.73
N ARG A 117 -11.87 -14.07 15.94
CA ARG A 117 -12.52 -12.92 15.28
C ARG A 117 -14.01 -12.91 15.64
N GLU A 118 -14.90 -12.70 14.68
CA GLU A 118 -16.35 -12.91 14.87
C GLU A 118 -16.65 -14.39 15.19
N HIS A 119 -15.85 -15.29 14.60
CA HIS A 119 -15.80 -16.72 14.91
C HIS A 119 -14.33 -17.14 15.10
N ILE A 120 -14.11 -18.36 15.59
CA ILE A 120 -12.77 -18.96 15.61
C ILE A 120 -12.42 -19.35 14.17
N GLU A 121 -11.24 -18.92 13.71
CA GLU A 121 -10.75 -19.17 12.37
C GLU A 121 -9.32 -19.70 12.41
N SER A 122 -8.91 -20.45 11.38
CA SER A 122 -7.54 -20.91 11.22
C SER A 122 -6.58 -19.74 10.93
N GLY A 123 -5.50 -19.70 11.69
CA GLY A 123 -4.39 -18.78 11.48
C GLY A 123 -3.69 -19.03 10.14
N SER A 124 -3.07 -17.97 9.61
CA SER A 124 -2.27 -18.06 8.40
C SER A 124 -1.23 -16.95 8.34
N ILE A 125 -0.25 -17.15 7.48
CA ILE A 125 0.74 -16.13 7.10
C ILE A 125 0.66 -15.94 5.59
N VAL A 126 0.66 -14.69 5.14
CA VAL A 126 0.85 -14.34 3.73
C VAL A 126 2.20 -13.65 3.57
N THR A 127 3.02 -14.16 2.65
CA THR A 127 4.29 -13.53 2.28
C THR A 127 4.03 -12.53 1.16
N ARG A 128 4.08 -11.25 1.50
CA ARG A 128 3.96 -10.14 0.56
C ARG A 128 5.30 -9.83 -0.07
N VAL A 129 5.25 -9.35 -1.31
CA VAL A 129 6.40 -8.92 -2.09
C VAL A 129 6.08 -7.56 -2.70
N SER A 130 6.97 -6.59 -2.53
CA SER A 130 6.80 -5.24 -3.08
C SER A 130 8.15 -4.63 -3.39
N GLU A 131 8.21 -3.70 -4.33
CA GLU A 131 9.40 -2.84 -4.48
C GLU A 131 9.61 -2.03 -3.19
N SER A 132 8.53 -1.55 -2.57
CA SER A 132 8.60 -0.94 -1.24
C SER A 132 7.28 -1.03 -0.46
N HIS A 133 7.38 -1.08 0.86
CA HIS A 133 6.28 -0.92 1.82
C HIS A 133 6.21 0.50 2.42
N ILE A 134 6.98 1.46 1.90
CA ILE A 134 6.89 2.86 2.33
C ILE A 134 5.51 3.43 1.94
N ARG A 135 4.93 4.16 2.90
CA ARG A 135 3.56 4.71 2.87
C ARG A 135 3.60 6.21 3.09
N PHE A 136 2.52 6.93 2.76
CA PHE A 136 2.40 8.36 3.11
C PHE A 136 2.52 8.55 4.63
N GLY A 137 1.93 7.63 5.40
CA GLY A 137 2.05 7.57 6.86
C GLY A 137 3.46 7.58 7.44
N HIS A 138 4.48 7.11 6.70
CA HIS A 138 5.87 7.18 7.15
C HIS A 138 6.41 8.61 7.14
N PHE A 139 6.05 9.39 6.11
CA PHE A 139 6.38 10.81 6.03
C PHE A 139 5.64 11.60 7.12
N GLU A 140 4.34 11.32 7.28
CA GLU A 140 3.51 11.97 8.29
C GLU A 140 4.04 11.74 9.71
N TYR A 141 4.55 10.54 10.03
CA TYR A 141 5.12 10.23 11.35
C TYR A 141 6.28 11.14 11.73
N PHE A 142 7.24 11.32 10.82
CA PHE A 142 8.41 12.16 11.08
C PHE A 142 8.04 13.64 11.06
N ALA A 143 7.18 14.05 10.11
CA ALA A 143 6.73 15.43 9.99
C ALA A 143 5.94 15.89 11.22
N SER A 144 5.03 15.06 11.75
CA SER A 144 4.21 15.41 12.92
C SER A 144 5.03 15.58 14.20
N LYS A 145 6.26 15.05 14.23
CA LYS A 145 7.22 15.18 15.34
C LYS A 145 8.24 16.30 15.11
N GLY A 146 8.13 17.07 14.02
CA GLY A 146 9.10 18.09 13.64
C GLY A 146 10.45 17.53 13.19
N GLN A 147 10.54 16.23 12.88
CA GLN A 147 11.78 15.56 12.51
C GLN A 147 12.09 15.73 11.02
N ASN A 148 12.27 16.96 10.58
CA ASN A 148 12.47 17.33 9.17
C ASN A 148 13.67 16.63 8.52
N GLU A 149 14.74 16.39 9.27
CA GLU A 149 15.88 15.61 8.77
C GLU A 149 15.51 14.17 8.43
N ASN A 150 14.60 13.55 9.19
CA ASN A 150 14.14 12.19 8.91
C ASN A 150 13.16 12.15 7.73
N VAL A 151 12.33 13.18 7.56
CA VAL A 151 11.54 13.37 6.33
C VAL A 151 12.46 13.45 5.11
N LYS A 152 13.55 14.24 5.21
CA LYS A 152 14.56 14.34 4.15
C LYS A 152 15.23 13.00 3.87
N LYS A 153 15.70 12.29 4.90
CA LYS A 153 16.35 10.97 4.75
C LYS A 153 15.43 9.96 4.07
N LEU A 154 14.14 9.95 4.42
CA LEU A 154 13.16 9.08 3.80
C LEU A 154 12.92 9.46 2.33
N ALA A 155 12.80 10.76 2.00
CA ALA A 155 12.68 11.23 0.62
C ALA A 155 13.92 10.87 -0.21
N ASP A 156 15.13 11.08 0.34
CA ASP A 156 16.40 10.70 -0.29
C ASP A 156 16.45 9.19 -0.54
N PHE A 157 16.04 8.37 0.44
CA PHE A 157 15.96 6.93 0.29
C PHE A 157 15.03 6.53 -0.87
N VAL A 158 13.83 7.09 -0.92
CA VAL A 158 12.85 6.80 -1.98
C VAL A 158 13.38 7.21 -3.35
N ILE A 159 14.00 8.39 -3.48
CA ILE A 159 14.60 8.85 -4.74
C ILE A 159 15.73 7.92 -5.18
N ASN A 160 16.66 7.61 -4.28
CA ASN A 160 17.86 6.87 -4.64
C ASN A 160 17.55 5.44 -5.09
N HIS A 161 16.56 4.79 -4.49
CA HIS A 161 16.23 3.39 -4.78
C HIS A 161 15.21 3.26 -5.91
N TYR A 162 14.14 4.08 -5.92
CA TYR A 162 13.00 3.87 -6.81
C TYR A 162 12.93 4.89 -7.95
N TYR A 163 13.52 6.07 -7.78
CA TYR A 163 13.48 7.13 -8.79
C TYR A 163 14.85 7.77 -9.04
N PRO A 164 15.92 6.99 -9.32
CA PRO A 164 17.31 7.50 -9.41
C PRO A 164 17.54 8.50 -10.55
N LYS A 165 16.56 8.65 -11.46
CA LYS A 165 16.55 9.65 -12.53
C LYS A 165 16.17 11.04 -12.03
N LEU A 166 15.50 11.17 -10.89
CA LEU A 166 15.15 12.44 -10.28
C LEU A 166 16.40 13.04 -9.63
N LYS A 167 16.98 14.05 -10.29
CA LYS A 167 18.25 14.67 -9.89
C LYS A 167 18.15 16.19 -9.89
N GLY A 168 19.07 16.83 -9.19
CA GLY A 168 19.19 18.29 -9.18
C GLY A 168 18.33 18.95 -8.10
N LYS A 169 18.22 20.29 -8.18
CA LYS A 169 17.67 21.13 -7.10
C LYS A 169 16.19 20.88 -6.80
N ASN A 170 15.44 20.34 -7.77
CA ASN A 170 13.99 20.12 -7.65
C ASN A 170 13.61 18.66 -7.37
N CYS A 171 14.57 17.79 -7.04
CA CYS A 171 14.33 16.34 -6.93
C CYS A 171 13.17 15.98 -5.98
N TYR A 172 12.97 16.70 -4.87
CA TYR A 172 11.84 16.46 -3.96
C TYR A 172 10.49 16.90 -4.53
N LEU A 173 10.46 18.00 -5.29
CA LEU A 173 9.26 18.42 -6.01
C LEU A 173 8.93 17.41 -7.13
N ASP A 174 9.94 16.94 -7.85
CA ASP A 174 9.75 15.95 -8.90
C ASP A 174 9.33 14.59 -8.34
N LEU A 175 9.82 14.21 -7.15
CA LEU A 175 9.33 13.06 -6.40
C LEU A 175 7.84 13.24 -6.11
N PHE A 176 7.46 14.35 -5.48
CA PHE A 176 6.06 14.59 -5.12
C PHE A 176 5.13 14.59 -6.34
N LYS A 177 5.53 15.23 -7.46
CA LYS A 177 4.80 15.18 -8.74
C LYS A 177 4.64 13.74 -9.24
N THR A 178 5.68 12.93 -9.14
CA THR A 178 5.64 11.52 -9.53
C THR A 178 4.62 10.76 -8.67
N VAL A 179 4.64 10.94 -7.35
CA VAL A 179 3.68 10.30 -6.43
C VAL A 179 2.23 10.73 -6.73
N VAL A 180 2.00 12.02 -7.01
CA VAL A 180 0.69 12.53 -7.41
C VAL A 180 0.20 11.83 -8.68
N GLN A 181 1.06 11.71 -9.69
CA GLN A 181 0.73 11.08 -10.97
C GLN A 181 0.47 9.58 -10.84
N THR A 182 1.34 8.83 -10.15
CA THR A 182 1.18 7.38 -9.97
C THR A 182 -0.06 7.06 -9.14
N THR A 183 -0.35 7.86 -8.10
CA THR A 183 -1.60 7.75 -7.33
C THR A 183 -2.82 8.03 -8.23
N ALA A 184 -2.81 9.09 -9.04
CA ALA A 184 -3.89 9.39 -9.96
C ALA A 184 -4.17 8.24 -10.95
N VAL A 185 -3.11 7.64 -11.51
CA VAL A 185 -3.20 6.48 -12.42
C VAL A 185 -3.78 5.26 -11.71
N MET A 186 -3.28 4.94 -10.51
CA MET A 186 -3.80 3.82 -9.71
C MET A 186 -5.30 3.96 -9.45
N ILE A 187 -5.74 5.14 -9.00
CA ILE A 187 -7.15 5.41 -8.73
C ILE A 187 -7.99 5.37 -10.01
N ALA A 188 -7.52 5.96 -11.10
CA ALA A 188 -8.22 5.89 -12.38
C ALA A 188 -8.46 4.44 -12.82
N ARG A 189 -7.48 3.56 -12.63
CA ARG A 189 -7.61 2.13 -12.95
C ARG A 189 -8.56 1.40 -12.00
N TRP A 190 -8.58 1.73 -10.71
CA TRP A 190 -9.60 1.22 -9.79
C TRP A 190 -11.02 1.60 -10.26
N GLN A 191 -11.24 2.87 -10.60
CA GLN A 191 -12.54 3.35 -11.07
C GLN A 191 -12.95 2.67 -12.39
N ALA A 192 -12.02 2.48 -13.33
CA ALA A 192 -12.32 1.85 -14.61
C ALA A 192 -12.70 0.36 -14.48
N GLN A 193 -12.25 -0.29 -13.41
CA GLN A 193 -12.45 -1.72 -13.18
C GLN A 193 -13.46 -2.03 -12.07
N GLY A 194 -14.10 -1.01 -11.50
CA GLY A 194 -15.13 -1.19 -10.46
C GLY A 194 -14.56 -1.69 -9.13
N PHE A 195 -13.28 -1.45 -8.85
CA PHE A 195 -12.65 -1.86 -7.59
C PHE A 195 -12.89 -0.82 -6.49
N SER A 196 -13.35 -1.27 -5.33
CA SER A 196 -13.45 -0.50 -4.11
C SER A 196 -12.48 -1.04 -3.06
N HIS A 197 -11.57 -0.20 -2.57
CA HIS A 197 -10.56 -0.57 -1.58
C HIS A 197 -11.11 -0.66 -0.16
N GLY A 198 -11.99 0.26 0.22
CA GLY A 198 -12.69 0.28 1.51
C GLY A 198 -11.91 0.80 2.73
N VAL A 199 -10.59 1.02 2.62
CA VAL A 199 -9.76 1.56 3.72
C VAL A 199 -8.62 2.42 3.17
N MET A 200 -8.96 3.56 2.59
CA MET A 200 -7.98 4.49 2.00
C MET A 200 -7.43 5.48 3.04
N ASN A 201 -7.01 4.97 4.19
CA ASN A 201 -6.24 5.76 5.15
C ASN A 201 -4.87 6.12 4.56
N THR A 202 -4.22 7.17 5.04
CA THR A 202 -2.90 7.57 4.51
C THR A 202 -1.79 6.55 4.80
N ASP A 203 -1.92 5.73 5.85
CA ASP A 203 -1.07 4.57 6.10
C ASP A 203 -1.29 3.43 5.08
N ASN A 204 -2.37 3.45 4.30
CA ASN A 204 -2.63 2.51 3.20
C ASN A 204 -2.38 3.11 1.81
N MET A 205 -1.72 4.26 1.74
CA MET A 205 -1.29 4.86 0.48
C MET A 205 0.20 4.61 0.27
N SER A 206 0.55 3.82 -0.74
CA SER A 206 1.95 3.57 -1.12
C SER A 206 2.62 4.81 -1.68
N ILE A 207 3.88 5.05 -1.30
CA ILE A 207 4.69 6.12 -1.91
C ILE A 207 4.99 5.87 -3.40
N LEU A 208 4.82 4.63 -3.87
CA LEU A 208 5.05 4.23 -5.26
C LEU A 208 3.76 4.20 -6.10
N GLY A 209 2.60 4.51 -5.51
CA GLY A 209 1.31 4.42 -6.21
C GLY A 209 0.87 2.98 -6.46
N LEU A 210 1.20 2.06 -5.54
CA LEU A 210 0.77 0.66 -5.55
C LEU A 210 -0.52 0.48 -4.73
N THR A 211 -1.39 -0.42 -5.19
CA THR A 211 -2.50 -0.96 -4.39
C THR A 211 -1.92 -1.87 -3.31
N ILE A 212 -2.17 -1.54 -2.04
CA ILE A 212 -1.60 -2.23 -0.87
C ILE A 212 -2.66 -2.51 0.20
N ASP A 213 -2.39 -3.47 1.07
CA ASP A 213 -3.21 -3.82 2.25
C ASP A 213 -4.69 -4.14 1.96
N TYR A 214 -4.87 -5.27 1.28
CA TYR A 214 -6.16 -5.86 0.97
C TYR A 214 -6.93 -6.32 2.23
N GLY A 215 -7.86 -5.48 2.68
CA GLY A 215 -8.78 -5.79 3.77
C GLY A 215 -10.21 -6.00 3.26
N PRO A 216 -11.16 -5.12 3.59
CA PRO A 216 -12.57 -5.22 3.17
C PRO A 216 -12.78 -4.67 1.75
N PHE A 217 -11.90 -5.02 0.80
CA PHE A 217 -12.05 -4.61 -0.59
C PHE A 217 -13.20 -5.39 -1.27
N SER A 218 -13.70 -4.86 -2.38
CA SER A 218 -14.60 -5.60 -3.27
C SER A 218 -14.53 -5.08 -4.70
N PHE A 219 -14.75 -5.97 -5.67
CA PHE A 219 -15.09 -5.59 -7.03
C PHE A 219 -16.61 -5.49 -7.14
N MET A 220 -17.12 -4.40 -7.69
CA MET A 220 -18.54 -4.22 -7.90
C MET A 220 -19.11 -5.27 -8.85
N GLU A 221 -20.13 -5.98 -8.41
CA GLU A 221 -20.91 -6.87 -9.28
C GLU A 221 -21.96 -6.08 -10.06
N THR A 222 -22.80 -5.32 -9.35
CA THR A 222 -23.76 -4.38 -9.95
C THR A 222 -23.23 -2.96 -9.79
N TYR A 223 -23.30 -2.17 -10.87
CA TYR A 223 -22.84 -0.79 -10.83
C TYR A 223 -23.67 0.04 -9.83
N ASN A 224 -22.98 0.53 -8.81
CA ASN A 224 -23.52 1.44 -7.79
C ASN A 224 -22.42 2.44 -7.40
N PRO A 225 -22.49 3.71 -7.84
CA PRO A 225 -21.49 4.73 -7.49
C PRO A 225 -21.29 4.90 -5.98
N GLY A 226 -22.36 4.79 -5.20
CA GLY A 226 -22.35 4.91 -3.75
C GLY A 226 -21.96 3.62 -3.02
N PHE A 227 -21.44 2.60 -3.71
CA PHE A 227 -21.12 1.30 -3.09
C PHE A 227 -20.05 1.43 -1.99
N ILE A 228 -20.37 0.91 -0.80
CA ILE A 228 -19.49 0.86 0.36
C ILE A 228 -19.14 -0.61 0.62
N CYS A 229 -17.88 -0.99 0.41
CA CYS A 229 -17.42 -2.37 0.60
C CYS A 229 -17.00 -2.68 2.05
N ASN A 230 -16.70 -1.65 2.84
CA ASN A 230 -16.29 -1.79 4.23
C ASN A 230 -17.48 -1.59 5.17
N HIS A 231 -17.90 -2.67 5.85
CA HIS A 231 -19.00 -2.62 6.82
C HIS A 231 -18.74 -1.67 8.01
N SER A 232 -17.47 -1.34 8.30
CA SER A 232 -17.11 -0.37 9.33
C SER A 232 -17.18 1.09 8.85
N ASP A 233 -17.33 1.33 7.54
CA ASP A 233 -17.42 2.67 6.95
C ASP A 233 -18.87 3.18 6.91
N SER A 234 -19.45 3.43 8.08
CA SER A 234 -20.85 3.84 8.22
C SER A 234 -21.18 5.20 7.57
N GLN A 235 -20.18 6.05 7.36
CA GLN A 235 -20.33 7.36 6.71
C GLN A 235 -20.06 7.32 5.19
N GLY A 236 -19.67 6.15 4.66
CA GLY A 236 -19.28 5.98 3.28
C GLY A 236 -18.12 6.87 2.89
N ARG A 237 -17.14 7.12 3.77
CA ARG A 237 -15.96 7.93 3.45
C ARG A 237 -15.21 7.34 2.26
N TYR A 238 -15.11 6.02 2.20
CA TYR A 238 -14.39 5.24 1.20
C TYR A 238 -15.34 4.53 0.21
N SER A 239 -16.52 5.11 -0.03
CA SER A 239 -17.40 4.65 -1.10
C SER A 239 -16.70 4.74 -2.46
N PHE A 240 -17.14 3.90 -3.41
CA PHE A 240 -16.52 3.80 -4.73
C PHE A 240 -16.37 5.15 -5.45
N GLU A 241 -17.42 5.97 -5.49
CA GLU A 241 -17.37 7.29 -6.13
C GLU A 241 -16.47 8.30 -5.42
N ARG A 242 -16.18 8.09 -4.13
CA ARG A 242 -15.34 8.99 -3.31
C ARG A 242 -13.86 8.66 -3.35
N GLN A 243 -13.45 7.49 -3.86
CA GLN A 243 -12.03 7.13 -3.94
C GLN A 243 -11.16 8.20 -4.65
N PRO A 244 -11.60 8.83 -5.77
CA PRO A 244 -10.90 9.95 -6.39
C PRO A 244 -10.65 11.15 -5.48
N SER A 245 -11.65 11.60 -4.72
CA SER A 245 -11.50 12.77 -3.84
C SER A 245 -10.73 12.43 -2.57
N VAL A 246 -10.90 11.23 -2.03
CA VAL A 246 -10.13 10.73 -0.88
C VAL A 246 -8.64 10.62 -1.20
N ALA A 247 -8.28 10.12 -2.39
CA ALA A 247 -6.89 10.04 -2.77
C ALA A 247 -6.24 11.41 -2.96
N LEU A 248 -6.97 12.40 -3.48
CA LEU A 248 -6.50 13.80 -3.49
C LEU A 248 -6.27 14.32 -2.07
N TRP A 249 -7.23 14.11 -1.16
CA TRP A 249 -7.11 14.49 0.24
C TRP A 249 -5.90 13.81 0.92
N ASN A 250 -5.62 12.55 0.60
CA ASN A 250 -4.43 11.85 1.10
C ASN A 250 -3.12 12.45 0.55
N LEU A 251 -3.11 12.86 -0.73
CA LEU A 251 -1.96 13.56 -1.34
C LEU A 251 -1.73 14.92 -0.70
N GLU A 252 -2.77 15.64 -0.29
CA GLU A 252 -2.62 16.88 0.49
C GLU A 252 -1.95 16.62 1.85
N ARG A 253 -2.28 15.52 2.53
CA ARG A 253 -1.62 15.14 3.79
C ARG A 253 -0.14 14.79 3.56
N LEU A 254 0.19 14.12 2.46
CA LEU A 254 1.59 13.92 2.07
C LEU A 254 2.29 15.25 1.74
N ALA A 255 1.62 16.17 1.05
CA ALA A 255 2.15 17.50 0.77
C ALA A 255 2.49 18.23 2.08
N ASP A 256 1.58 18.20 3.06
CA ASP A 256 1.79 18.75 4.39
C ASP A 256 3.03 18.15 5.06
N ALA A 257 3.22 16.82 4.97
CA ALA A 257 4.38 16.13 5.50
C ALA A 257 5.70 16.47 4.78
N MET A 258 5.65 16.95 3.53
CA MET A 258 6.81 17.31 2.72
C MET A 258 7.14 18.82 2.70
N ARG A 259 6.39 19.65 3.45
CA ARG A 259 6.57 21.13 3.47
C ARG A 259 7.96 21.61 3.88
N SER A 260 8.73 20.80 4.62
CA SER A 260 10.11 21.14 4.98
C SER A 260 11.10 20.95 3.83
N LEU A 261 10.70 20.24 2.77
CA LEU A 261 11.53 19.95 1.59
C LEU A 261 11.12 20.75 0.36
N VAL A 262 9.85 21.11 0.24
CA VAL A 262 9.27 21.76 -0.94
C VAL A 262 8.39 22.93 -0.49
N GLY A 263 8.56 24.08 -1.14
CA GLY A 263 7.75 25.27 -0.87
C GLY A 263 6.26 25.05 -1.17
N GLU A 264 5.39 25.70 -0.38
CA GLU A 264 3.95 25.47 -0.42
C GLU A 264 3.31 25.71 -1.80
N ASP A 265 3.71 26.77 -2.51
CA ASP A 265 3.16 27.07 -3.84
C ASP A 265 3.49 25.98 -4.85
N TYR A 266 4.72 25.44 -4.80
CA TYR A 266 5.13 24.33 -5.67
C TYR A 266 4.37 23.03 -5.36
N LEU A 267 4.04 22.78 -4.09
CA LEU A 267 3.22 21.64 -3.68
C LEU A 267 1.78 21.77 -4.20
N LYS A 268 1.19 22.98 -4.11
CA LYS A 268 -0.14 23.28 -4.65
C LYS A 268 -0.19 23.06 -6.16
N ASP A 269 0.81 23.56 -6.88
CA ASP A 269 0.92 23.37 -8.33
C ASP A 269 1.05 21.90 -8.72
N ALA A 270 1.83 21.13 -7.95
CA ALA A 270 1.96 19.69 -8.16
C ALA A 270 0.65 18.94 -7.90
N LEU A 271 -0.11 19.29 -6.85
CA LEU A 271 -1.42 18.70 -6.56
C LEU A 271 -2.44 18.95 -7.68
N ALA A 272 -2.40 20.11 -8.34
CA ALA A 272 -3.29 20.44 -9.45
C ALA A 272 -3.17 19.47 -10.65
N VAL A 273 -2.03 18.78 -10.78
CA VAL A 273 -1.78 17.77 -11.82
C VAL A 273 -2.60 16.48 -11.59
N TYR A 274 -3.06 16.22 -10.36
CA TYR A 274 -3.82 15.02 -10.00
C TYR A 274 -5.05 14.81 -10.88
N GLN A 275 -5.92 15.83 -10.97
CA GLN A 275 -7.20 15.72 -11.68
C GLN A 275 -7.00 15.45 -13.17
N SER A 276 -6.08 16.18 -13.81
CA SER A 276 -5.80 15.99 -15.24
C SER A 276 -5.22 14.61 -15.53
N SER A 277 -4.34 14.10 -14.66
CA SER A 277 -3.75 12.76 -14.78
C SER A 277 -4.80 11.66 -14.61
N LEU A 278 -5.66 11.78 -13.58
CA LEU A 278 -6.74 10.83 -13.30
C LEU A 278 -7.73 10.77 -14.46
N VAL A 279 -8.21 11.93 -14.93
CA VAL A 279 -9.20 12.00 -16.02
C VAL A 279 -8.61 11.47 -17.32
N LYS A 280 -7.34 11.77 -17.62
CA LYS A 280 -6.66 11.26 -18.81
C LYS A 280 -6.60 9.73 -18.82
N GLU A 281 -6.11 9.13 -17.74
CA GLU A 281 -5.99 7.66 -17.63
C GLU A 281 -7.37 6.99 -17.62
N TYR A 282 -8.32 7.50 -16.82
CA TYR A 282 -9.68 6.96 -16.76
C TYR A 282 -10.38 7.03 -18.11
N SER A 283 -10.29 8.17 -18.80
CA SER A 283 -10.89 8.35 -20.13
C SER A 283 -10.27 7.41 -21.16
N LEU A 284 -8.95 7.21 -21.13
CA LEU A 284 -8.27 6.24 -21.99
C LEU A 284 -8.83 4.83 -21.79
N LEU A 285 -8.89 4.36 -20.54
CA LEU A 285 -9.38 3.02 -20.19
C LEU A 285 -10.84 2.83 -20.57
N MET A 286 -11.70 3.80 -20.27
CA MET A 286 -13.12 3.72 -20.64
C MET A 286 -13.31 3.69 -22.15
N ARG A 287 -12.56 4.50 -22.91
CA ARG A 287 -12.61 4.46 -24.38
C ARG A 287 -12.16 3.10 -24.93
N GLN A 288 -11.14 2.47 -24.35
CA GLN A 288 -10.74 1.11 -24.72
C GLN A 288 -11.87 0.10 -24.43
N LYS A 289 -12.51 0.18 -23.25
CA LYS A 289 -13.63 -0.71 -22.88
C LYS A 289 -14.84 -0.57 -23.82
N PHE A 290 -15.09 0.64 -24.32
CA PHE A 290 -16.15 0.89 -25.32
C PHE A 290 -15.72 0.63 -26.77
N GLY A 291 -14.48 0.21 -27.03
CA GLY A 291 -13.98 -0.03 -28.39
C GLY A 291 -13.82 1.24 -29.24
N LEU A 292 -13.60 2.39 -28.60
CA LEU A 292 -13.49 3.70 -29.26
C LEU A 292 -12.05 4.05 -29.70
N LEU A 293 -11.08 3.22 -29.35
CA LEU A 293 -9.68 3.35 -29.77
C LEU A 293 -9.33 2.15 -30.66
N LYS A 294 -8.71 2.45 -31.79
CA LYS A 294 -8.19 1.46 -32.74
C LYS A 294 -6.81 0.99 -32.32
#